data_AF-A0A354P4H3-F1
#
_entry.id   AF-A0A354P4H3-F1
#
_cell.length_a   1.000
_cell.length_b   1.000
_cell.length_c   1.000
_cell.angle_alpha   90.00
_cell.angle_beta   90.00
_cell.angle_gamma   90.00
#
_symmetry.space_group_name_H-M   'P 1'
#
loop_
_entity.id
_entity.type
_entity.pdbx_description
1 polymer ?
#
loop_
_entity_poly.entity_id
_entity_poly.type
_entity_poly.pdbx_seq_one_letter_code
_entity_poly.pdbx_strand_id
1 'polypeptide(L)'
;MLQAQVRAIDQHACLKIYRQPHREQTERLFQLPRLHPERNEWEWITNMIQESVSSASSIVSHDVAAFLRILHQPGAVFEVRSVKCPDRKGGTYLSTAAGYFADADTAAKAIDALERFEPPAIYCTLNPINSSLIARAANRINHKADKTTNDADATGRQWLFCDIDSKRPSGVSATDHELDGAGQLSDALLEAMRSRGWPEPLQCMSGNGRYLLWRIDLPNDDASRDLVKAVLLAFANEFNTDLAEVDCSTFNAARIIKVAGTIARKGDQVVGMAGIDDRPHRQSWFIPPDKPLEVVPRELLEVAAGVNAEPEEKSSQKIDATKVDPSNDGSTTAGTKKSKPASSSGWNIDQWLIDHNVPVSAAKPYKGGRKWLFTALPRCCESHGHPFDNSSCIIEMPSGALGASCQHAHCTWDWRELREAYEPDAYQKPKADVSGIVGGSGGGNGGELKEMPPEVVADEFLETQRLGDVLTLRNWSGSYWKWLGGRYVEITKEDVKGDLVRFLRRRYS
;
A
#
# COMPACT_ATOMS: atom_id res chain seq x y z
N MET A 1 -4.38 13.40 31.46
CA MET A 1 -4.97 12.07 31.74
C MET A 1 -6.11 11.76 30.78
N LEU A 2 -7.25 12.45 30.85
CA LEU A 2 -8.40 12.23 29.93
C LEU A 2 -8.00 12.36 28.43
N GLN A 3 -7.18 13.35 28.07
CA GLN A 3 -6.67 13.48 26.71
C GLN A 3 -5.72 12.36 26.26
N ALA A 4 -5.03 11.68 27.18
CA ALA A 4 -4.16 10.55 26.86
C ALA A 4 -5.01 9.26 26.70
N GLN A 5 -6.04 9.10 27.53
CA GLN A 5 -7.00 8.01 27.42
C GLN A 5 -7.81 8.08 26.13
N VAL A 6 -8.22 9.27 25.71
CA VAL A 6 -8.91 9.46 24.42
C VAL A 6 -8.02 9.12 23.22
N ARG A 7 -6.70 9.38 23.30
CA ARG A 7 -5.75 8.98 22.25
C ARG A 7 -5.55 7.46 22.19
N ALA A 8 -5.52 6.78 23.34
CA ALA A 8 -5.48 5.32 23.39
C ALA A 8 -6.78 4.70 22.82
N ILE A 9 -7.94 5.31 23.09
CA ILE A 9 -9.22 4.92 22.46
C ILE A 9 -9.18 5.16 20.95
N ASP A 10 -8.65 6.30 20.49
CA ASP A 10 -8.47 6.60 19.05
C ASP A 10 -7.67 5.47 18.35
N GLN A 11 -6.69 4.86 19.04
CA GLN A 11 -5.84 3.79 18.50
C GLN A 11 -6.47 2.39 18.61
N HIS A 12 -7.07 2.06 19.75
CA HIS A 12 -7.61 0.71 20.01
C HIS A 12 -9.01 0.49 19.41
N ALA A 13 -9.82 1.54 19.23
CA ALA A 13 -11.10 1.43 18.52
C ALA A 13 -10.92 1.21 17.00
N CYS A 14 -9.70 1.42 16.47
CA CYS A 14 -9.34 1.23 15.07
C CYS A 14 -8.95 -0.23 14.72
N LEU A 15 -8.75 -1.13 15.68
CA LEU A 15 -8.20 -2.47 15.42
C LEU A 15 -9.01 -3.59 16.08
N LYS A 16 -9.85 -4.27 15.27
CA LYS A 16 -10.17 -5.71 15.31
C LYS A 16 -11.25 -6.03 14.26
N ILE A 17 -10.87 -5.99 12.99
CA ILE A 17 -11.59 -6.72 11.94
C ILE A 17 -10.76 -7.95 11.64
N TYR A 18 -11.10 -9.08 12.26
CA TYR A 18 -10.77 -10.38 11.70
C TYR A 18 -11.86 -11.40 12.04
N ARG A 19 -12.32 -12.06 10.97
CA ARG A 19 -13.04 -13.34 10.87
C ARG A 19 -14.58 -13.34 11.01
N GLN A 20 -15.20 -13.34 9.82
CA GLN A 20 -16.12 -14.37 9.31
C GLN A 20 -17.66 -14.14 9.34
N PRO A 21 -18.42 -14.86 8.46
CA PRO A 21 -19.46 -14.30 7.59
C PRO A 21 -20.88 -14.64 8.06
N HIS A 22 -21.88 -13.87 7.61
CA HIS A 22 -23.07 -14.40 6.94
C HIS A 22 -24.04 -13.27 6.54
N ARG A 23 -24.33 -13.25 5.25
CA ARG A 23 -25.24 -12.35 4.54
C ARG A 23 -26.60 -13.04 4.50
N GLU A 24 -27.44 -12.89 5.54
CA GLU A 24 -28.81 -13.45 5.48
C GLU A 24 -29.86 -12.79 6.38
N GLN A 25 -29.58 -11.65 7.05
CA GLN A 25 -30.58 -11.00 7.93
C GLN A 25 -31.02 -9.59 7.53
N THR A 26 -30.51 -9.01 6.45
CA THR A 26 -30.77 -7.60 6.11
C THR A 26 -32.09 -7.34 5.36
N GLU A 27 -32.85 -8.36 4.96
CA GLU A 27 -34.01 -8.18 4.06
C GLU A 27 -35.40 -8.18 4.71
N ARG A 28 -35.54 -8.03 6.04
CA ARG A 28 -36.88 -8.08 6.66
C ARG A 28 -37.40 -6.87 7.42
N LEU A 29 -36.73 -5.72 7.43
CA LEU A 29 -37.19 -4.57 8.23
C LEU A 29 -37.16 -3.24 7.47
N PHE A 30 -37.80 -3.20 6.30
CA PHE A 30 -38.43 -1.96 5.82
C PHE A 30 -39.88 -1.91 6.32
N GLN A 31 -40.16 -1.07 7.33
CA GLN A 31 -41.43 -0.34 7.47
C GLN A 31 -41.16 0.99 8.20
N LEU A 32 -41.17 2.11 7.45
CA LEU A 32 -41.37 3.47 7.97
C LEU A 32 -42.88 3.67 8.25
N PRO A 33 -43.34 4.47 9.26
CA PRO A 33 -43.41 5.94 9.04
C PRO A 33 -43.51 6.89 10.28
N ARG A 34 -43.38 8.19 9.95
CA ARG A 34 -43.95 9.44 10.53
C ARG A 34 -43.03 10.39 11.32
N LEU A 35 -42.84 11.55 10.69
CA LEU A 35 -42.28 12.82 11.18
C LEU A 35 -43.27 13.60 12.06
N HIS A 36 -42.79 14.48 12.96
CA HIS A 36 -43.30 15.86 13.15
C HIS A 36 -42.39 16.74 14.05
N PRO A 37 -42.60 18.08 14.14
CA PRO A 37 -41.73 19.13 13.60
C PRO A 37 -41.09 20.01 14.70
N GLU A 38 -40.46 21.12 14.31
CA GLU A 38 -39.91 22.20 15.17
C GLU A 38 -38.43 22.10 15.52
N ARG A 39 -37.60 22.30 14.50
CA ARG A 39 -36.58 23.35 14.41
C ARG A 39 -35.88 23.17 13.05
N ASN A 40 -35.50 24.26 12.42
CA ASN A 40 -34.68 24.26 11.19
C ASN A 40 -33.23 23.81 11.50
N GLU A 41 -33.07 22.72 12.27
CA GLU A 41 -31.78 22.05 12.46
C GLU A 41 -31.27 21.48 11.14
N TRP A 42 -32.16 21.19 10.19
CA TRP A 42 -31.76 20.78 8.84
C TRP A 42 -31.04 21.87 8.07
N GLU A 43 -31.41 23.16 8.14
CA GLU A 43 -30.67 24.23 7.44
C GLU A 43 -29.29 24.46 8.07
N TRP A 44 -29.19 24.38 9.41
CA TRP A 44 -27.92 24.52 10.12
C TRP A 44 -27.00 23.31 9.93
N ILE A 45 -27.53 22.09 10.00
CA ILE A 45 -26.80 20.85 9.70
C ILE A 45 -26.44 20.77 8.22
N THR A 46 -27.31 21.20 7.30
CA THR A 46 -26.99 21.22 5.86
C THR A 46 -25.91 22.26 5.55
N ASN A 47 -25.94 23.44 6.17
CA ASN A 47 -24.86 24.43 6.03
C ASN A 47 -23.57 23.98 6.71
N MET A 48 -23.63 23.34 7.88
CA MET A 48 -22.44 22.83 8.58
C MET A 48 -21.83 21.63 7.86
N ILE A 49 -22.66 20.75 7.28
CA ILE A 49 -22.22 19.67 6.37
C ILE A 49 -21.70 20.28 5.07
N GLN A 50 -22.31 21.32 4.50
CA GLN A 50 -21.76 21.99 3.31
C GLN A 50 -20.43 22.69 3.60
N GLU A 51 -20.24 23.29 4.77
CA GLU A 51 -18.99 23.94 5.19
C GLU A 51 -17.90 22.92 5.58
N SER A 52 -18.25 21.81 6.24
CA SER A 52 -17.31 20.72 6.59
C SER A 52 -16.97 19.83 5.40
N VAL A 53 -17.92 19.57 4.51
CA VAL A 53 -17.69 18.92 3.21
C VAL A 53 -16.94 19.88 2.29
N SER A 54 -17.14 21.21 2.35
CA SER A 54 -16.33 22.16 1.58
C SER A 54 -14.90 22.28 2.09
N SER A 55 -14.64 22.07 3.39
CA SER A 55 -13.26 22.02 3.91
C SER A 55 -12.57 20.67 3.63
N ALA A 56 -13.32 19.56 3.57
CA ALA A 56 -12.83 18.24 3.16
C ALA A 56 -12.78 18.03 1.62
N SER A 57 -13.49 18.84 0.83
CA SER A 57 -13.50 18.82 -0.64
C SER A 57 -12.18 19.33 -1.26
N SER A 58 -11.21 19.70 -0.44
CA SER A 58 -9.98 20.37 -0.86
C SER A 58 -8.72 19.50 -0.94
N ILE A 59 -8.82 18.17 -0.87
CA ILE A 59 -7.64 17.26 -0.95
C ILE A 59 -7.38 16.78 -2.38
N VAL A 60 -8.41 16.67 -3.23
CA VAL A 60 -8.28 16.14 -4.60
C VAL A 60 -8.30 17.26 -5.63
N SER A 61 -7.54 17.09 -6.70
CA SER A 61 -7.47 18.01 -7.84
C SER A 61 -7.96 17.33 -9.11
N HIS A 62 -8.58 18.16 -9.96
CA HIS A 62 -9.02 17.83 -11.31
C HIS A 62 -8.26 18.66 -12.36
N ASP A 63 -7.20 19.38 -11.96
CA ASP A 63 -6.42 20.21 -12.86
C ASP A 63 -5.53 19.34 -13.77
N VAL A 64 -5.96 19.24 -15.02
CA VAL A 64 -5.29 18.49 -16.08
C VAL A 64 -3.84 18.98 -16.30
N ALA A 65 -3.61 20.29 -16.30
CA ALA A 65 -2.28 20.83 -16.55
C ALA A 65 -1.34 20.50 -15.37
N ALA A 66 -1.84 20.61 -14.13
CA ALA A 66 -1.09 20.22 -12.94
C ALA A 66 -0.72 18.73 -12.96
N PHE A 67 -1.68 17.85 -13.30
CA PHE A 67 -1.40 16.41 -13.44
C PHE A 67 -0.31 16.12 -14.48
N LEU A 68 -0.39 16.74 -15.66
CA LEU A 68 0.61 16.55 -16.72
C LEU A 68 2.00 17.05 -16.32
N ARG A 69 2.11 18.16 -15.56
CA ARG A 69 3.40 18.65 -15.03
C ARG A 69 4.01 17.72 -14.00
N ILE A 70 3.19 16.98 -13.25
CA ILE A 70 3.69 15.94 -12.33
C ILE A 70 4.28 14.79 -13.13
N LEU A 71 3.58 14.32 -14.17
CA LEU A 71 4.01 13.16 -14.96
C LEU A 71 5.24 13.45 -15.85
N HIS A 72 5.30 14.65 -16.43
CA HIS A 72 6.26 15.00 -17.47
C HIS A 72 7.13 16.17 -17.06
N GLN A 73 8.44 15.92 -17.03
CA GLN A 73 9.43 16.98 -16.83
C GLN A 73 9.31 18.04 -17.94
N PRO A 74 9.57 19.33 -17.66
CA PRO A 74 9.55 20.37 -18.68
C PRO A 74 10.41 20.02 -19.90
N GLY A 75 9.82 20.10 -21.09
CA GLY A 75 10.49 19.78 -22.37
C GLY A 75 10.52 18.30 -22.74
N ALA A 76 10.11 17.38 -21.85
CA ALA A 76 9.88 15.99 -22.23
C ALA A 76 8.68 15.89 -23.16
N VAL A 77 8.84 15.18 -24.29
CA VAL A 77 7.73 14.93 -25.21
C VAL A 77 6.90 13.75 -24.68
N PHE A 78 5.58 13.90 -24.77
CA PHE A 78 4.60 12.86 -24.47
C PHE A 78 3.45 12.90 -25.49
N GLU A 79 2.74 11.79 -25.61
CA GLU A 79 1.55 11.67 -26.46
C GLU A 79 0.28 11.82 -25.62
N VAL A 80 -0.72 12.51 -26.14
CA VAL A 80 -2.11 12.45 -25.69
C VAL A 80 -2.88 11.59 -26.68
N ARG A 81 -3.67 10.62 -26.21
CA ARG A 81 -4.37 9.63 -27.02
C ARG A 81 -5.80 9.39 -26.51
N SER A 82 -6.77 9.32 -27.41
CA SER A 82 -8.11 8.78 -27.15
C SER A 82 -8.39 7.65 -28.14
N VAL A 83 -8.64 6.47 -27.62
CA VAL A 83 -9.01 5.29 -28.42
C VAL A 83 -10.51 5.28 -28.60
N LYS A 84 -10.99 4.96 -29.81
CA LYS A 84 -12.42 5.01 -30.16
C LYS A 84 -13.05 6.39 -29.89
N CYS A 85 -12.31 7.45 -30.20
CA CYS A 85 -12.81 8.81 -30.15
C CYS A 85 -13.88 9.00 -31.25
N PRO A 86 -15.06 9.52 -30.92
CA PRO A 86 -16.06 9.84 -31.92
C PRO A 86 -15.65 11.08 -32.73
N ASP A 87 -16.15 11.16 -33.96
CA ASP A 87 -15.92 12.27 -34.89
C ASP A 87 -16.69 13.55 -34.52
N ARG A 88 -17.72 13.42 -33.68
CA ARG A 88 -18.50 14.49 -33.05
C ARG A 88 -19.19 13.94 -31.81
N LYS A 89 -19.69 14.81 -30.93
CA LYS A 89 -20.50 14.40 -29.77
C LYS A 89 -21.67 13.49 -30.20
N GLY A 90 -21.79 12.32 -29.59
CA GLY A 90 -22.79 11.30 -29.94
C GLY A 90 -22.57 10.60 -31.30
N GLY A 91 -21.41 10.80 -31.94
CA GLY A 91 -21.08 10.19 -33.22
C GLY A 91 -20.79 8.69 -33.10
N THR A 92 -21.17 7.92 -34.12
CA THR A 92 -20.91 6.47 -34.20
C THR A 92 -19.66 6.13 -35.00
N TYR A 93 -19.07 7.09 -35.71
CA TYR A 93 -17.80 6.91 -36.42
C TYR A 93 -16.65 7.11 -35.43
N LEU A 94 -15.99 6.00 -35.09
CA LEU A 94 -14.95 5.97 -34.07
C LEU A 94 -13.57 5.83 -34.72
N SER A 95 -12.60 6.61 -34.23
CA SER A 95 -11.20 6.53 -34.66
C SER A 95 -10.25 6.84 -33.51
N THR A 96 -8.97 6.52 -33.65
CA THR A 96 -7.97 6.92 -32.66
C THR A 96 -7.58 8.37 -32.89
N ALA A 97 -7.80 9.20 -31.88
CA ALA A 97 -7.30 10.56 -31.85
C ALA A 97 -5.97 10.59 -31.08
N ALA A 98 -4.92 11.20 -31.64
CA ALA A 98 -3.63 11.32 -30.96
C ALA A 98 -2.89 12.62 -31.31
N GLY A 99 -2.11 13.14 -30.37
CA GLY A 99 -1.28 14.33 -30.53
C GLY A 99 -0.06 14.31 -29.63
N TYR A 100 0.94 15.12 -29.92
CA TYR A 100 2.21 15.11 -29.21
C TYR A 100 2.57 16.49 -28.69
N PHE A 101 3.01 16.56 -27.44
CA PHE A 101 3.20 17.80 -26.69
C PHE A 101 4.49 17.75 -25.89
N ALA A 102 5.07 18.92 -25.62
CA ALA A 102 6.19 19.11 -24.69
C ALA A 102 5.85 20.11 -23.57
N ASP A 103 4.63 20.66 -23.60
CA ASP A 103 4.14 21.67 -22.69
C ASP A 103 2.75 21.26 -22.16
N ALA A 104 2.62 21.25 -20.83
CA ALA A 104 1.43 20.76 -20.15
C ALA A 104 0.20 21.66 -20.37
N ASP A 105 0.38 22.98 -20.42
CA ASP A 105 -0.72 23.93 -20.65
C ASP A 105 -1.28 23.81 -22.06
N THR A 106 -0.41 23.65 -23.05
CA THR A 106 -0.79 23.43 -24.45
C THR A 106 -1.53 22.11 -24.61
N ALA A 107 -1.04 21.04 -23.97
CA ALA A 107 -1.72 19.75 -23.94
C ALA A 107 -3.10 19.83 -23.26
N ALA A 108 -3.20 20.50 -22.11
CA ALA A 108 -4.46 20.67 -21.37
C ALA A 108 -5.53 21.38 -22.20
N LYS A 109 -5.17 22.42 -22.95
CA LYS A 109 -6.10 23.10 -23.89
C LYS A 109 -6.59 22.17 -25.01
N ALA A 110 -5.71 21.32 -25.53
CA ALA A 110 -6.07 20.35 -26.56
C ALA A 110 -6.96 19.23 -26.00
N ILE A 111 -6.73 18.82 -24.75
CA ILE A 111 -7.54 17.83 -24.02
C ILE A 111 -8.95 18.37 -23.73
N ASP A 112 -9.07 19.63 -23.27
CA ASP A 112 -10.37 20.30 -23.10
C ASP A 112 -11.16 20.34 -24.42
N ALA A 113 -10.48 20.63 -25.53
CA ALA A 113 -11.11 20.57 -26.85
C ALA A 113 -11.56 19.16 -27.25
N LEU A 114 -10.79 18.14 -26.88
CA LEU A 114 -11.11 16.75 -27.16
C LEU A 114 -12.26 16.21 -26.27
N GLU A 115 -12.37 16.65 -25.02
CA GLU A 115 -13.48 16.31 -24.11
C GLU A 115 -14.85 16.70 -24.68
N ARG A 116 -14.93 17.75 -25.50
CA ARG A 116 -16.18 18.17 -26.17
C ARG A 116 -16.76 17.13 -27.12
N PHE A 117 -15.96 16.17 -27.57
CA PHE A 117 -16.41 15.03 -28.38
C PHE A 117 -16.99 13.90 -27.53
N GLU A 118 -16.88 13.97 -26.20
CA GLU A 118 -17.27 12.93 -25.26
C GLU A 118 -16.60 11.57 -25.55
N PRO A 119 -15.26 11.53 -25.69
CA PRO A 119 -14.57 10.27 -25.89
C PRO A 119 -14.74 9.31 -24.69
N PRO A 120 -14.60 7.99 -24.91
CA PRO A 120 -14.66 7.00 -23.83
C PRO A 120 -13.68 7.29 -22.69
N ALA A 121 -12.47 7.75 -23.03
CA ALA A 121 -11.46 8.27 -22.10
C ALA A 121 -10.33 8.94 -22.89
N ILE A 122 -9.64 9.88 -22.24
CA ILE A 122 -8.43 10.51 -22.76
C ILE A 122 -7.24 10.03 -21.93
N TYR A 123 -6.16 9.67 -22.61
CA TYR A 123 -4.95 9.12 -22.03
C TYR A 123 -3.74 9.96 -22.41
N CYS A 124 -2.65 9.84 -21.65
CA CYS A 124 -1.31 10.23 -22.09
C CYS A 124 -0.32 9.08 -21.92
N THR A 125 0.79 9.09 -22.66
CA THR A 125 1.91 8.17 -22.39
C THR A 125 2.50 8.49 -21.04
N LEU A 126 2.70 7.48 -20.20
CA LEU A 126 3.19 7.67 -18.84
C LEU A 126 4.67 8.08 -18.79
N ASN A 127 5.49 7.45 -19.62
CA ASN A 127 6.93 7.69 -19.69
C ASN A 127 7.28 8.68 -20.81
N PRO A 128 8.41 9.42 -20.68
CA PRO A 128 8.92 10.23 -21.78
C PRO A 128 9.22 9.39 -23.01
N ILE A 129 8.99 9.98 -24.18
CA ILE A 129 9.19 9.33 -25.48
C ILE A 129 10.21 10.10 -26.31
N ASN A 130 10.70 9.49 -27.40
CA ASN A 130 11.63 10.12 -28.32
C ASN A 130 11.07 11.47 -28.81
N SER A 131 11.80 12.55 -28.57
CA SER A 131 11.33 13.91 -28.86
C SER A 131 11.00 14.15 -30.33
N SER A 132 11.60 13.39 -31.25
CA SER A 132 11.30 13.46 -32.69
C SER A 132 9.84 13.09 -33.02
N LEU A 133 9.16 12.34 -32.13
CA LEU A 133 7.77 11.94 -32.30
C LEU A 133 6.80 13.12 -32.29
N ILE A 134 7.21 14.27 -31.73
CA ILE A 134 6.42 15.50 -31.77
C ILE A 134 6.04 15.89 -33.20
N ALA A 135 6.87 15.55 -34.20
CA ALA A 135 6.61 15.83 -35.61
C ALA A 135 5.39 15.09 -36.18
N ARG A 136 4.88 14.03 -35.53
CA ARG A 136 3.66 13.32 -35.98
C ARG A 136 2.41 14.21 -35.87
N ALA A 137 2.33 15.02 -34.82
CA ALA A 137 1.22 15.96 -34.59
C ALA A 137 1.59 16.99 -33.50
N ALA A 138 2.49 17.91 -33.84
CA ALA A 138 3.05 18.86 -32.88
C ALA A 138 1.98 19.80 -32.31
N ASN A 139 1.79 19.76 -30.99
CA ASN A 139 0.91 20.64 -30.21
C ASN A 139 -0.56 20.65 -30.70
N ARG A 140 -1.01 19.54 -31.29
CA ARG A 140 -2.39 19.36 -31.78
C ARG A 140 -2.81 17.91 -31.75
N ILE A 141 -4.11 17.66 -31.68
CA ILE A 141 -4.69 16.33 -31.84
C ILE A 141 -5.01 16.07 -33.31
N ASN A 142 -4.49 14.99 -33.89
CA ASN A 142 -4.99 14.40 -35.12
C ASN A 142 -6.13 13.43 -34.77
N HIS A 143 -7.35 13.73 -35.22
CA HIS A 143 -8.54 12.91 -34.92
C HIS A 143 -8.54 11.54 -35.60
N LYS A 144 -7.70 11.32 -36.62
CA LYS A 144 -7.56 10.04 -37.33
C LYS A 144 -6.09 9.64 -37.40
N ALA A 145 -5.49 9.43 -36.24
CA ALA A 145 -4.09 9.03 -36.14
C ALA A 145 -3.92 7.57 -36.61
N ASP A 146 -3.00 7.37 -37.56
CA ASP A 146 -2.59 6.07 -38.09
C ASP A 146 -1.36 5.51 -37.35
N LYS A 147 -0.50 6.39 -36.82
CA LYS A 147 0.67 6.04 -36.01
C LYS A 147 0.53 6.61 -34.61
N THR A 148 0.84 5.78 -33.62
CA THR A 148 0.87 6.17 -32.21
C THR A 148 2.14 5.61 -31.54
N THR A 149 2.46 6.10 -30.34
CA THR A 149 3.63 5.65 -29.56
C THR A 149 3.58 4.14 -29.29
N ASN A 150 4.71 3.46 -29.48
CA ASN A 150 4.94 2.06 -29.09
C ASN A 150 6.10 1.93 -28.08
N ASP A 151 6.38 0.73 -27.56
CA ASP A 151 7.37 0.56 -26.49
C ASP A 151 8.81 0.97 -26.86
N ALA A 152 9.20 0.82 -28.13
CA ALA A 152 10.53 1.24 -28.60
C ALA A 152 10.67 2.77 -28.71
N ASP A 153 9.55 3.49 -28.70
CA ASP A 153 9.52 4.96 -28.72
C ASP A 153 9.82 5.56 -27.34
N ALA A 154 9.68 4.79 -26.24
CA ALA A 154 9.94 5.26 -24.88
C ALA A 154 11.44 5.37 -24.59
N THR A 155 11.87 6.44 -23.92
CA THR A 155 13.29 6.69 -23.61
C THR A 155 13.75 6.06 -22.29
N GLY A 156 12.81 5.63 -21.45
CA GLY A 156 13.07 5.01 -20.15
C GLY A 156 11.76 4.74 -19.40
N ARG A 157 11.85 4.25 -18.16
CA ARG A 157 10.71 4.13 -17.23
C ARG A 157 10.94 5.06 -16.07
N GLN A 158 10.03 6.00 -15.92
CA GLN A 158 10.03 7.00 -14.86
C GLN A 158 8.94 6.75 -13.81
N TRP A 159 8.06 5.78 -14.09
CA TRP A 159 6.89 5.48 -13.26
C TRP A 159 6.63 3.98 -13.18
N LEU A 160 6.43 3.48 -11.96
CA LEU A 160 5.75 2.22 -11.69
C LEU A 160 4.26 2.52 -11.56
N PHE A 161 3.46 1.97 -12.47
CA PHE A 161 2.01 2.18 -12.51
C PHE A 161 1.25 0.98 -11.99
N CYS A 162 0.81 1.08 -10.74
CA CYS A 162 -0.08 0.12 -10.12
C CYS A 162 -1.53 0.55 -10.38
N ASP A 163 -2.13 0.04 -11.45
CA ASP A 163 -3.54 0.26 -11.78
C ASP A 163 -4.41 -0.74 -11.00
N ILE A 164 -5.39 -0.23 -10.25
CA ILE A 164 -6.24 -1.01 -9.36
C ILE A 164 -7.67 -0.92 -9.89
N ASP A 165 -8.10 -1.98 -10.55
CA ASP A 165 -9.40 -2.07 -11.17
C ASP A 165 -10.43 -2.66 -10.19
N SER A 166 -11.59 -2.01 -10.11
CA SER A 166 -12.76 -2.62 -9.48
C SER A 166 -13.25 -3.82 -10.31
N LYS A 167 -13.56 -4.93 -9.64
CA LYS A 167 -14.13 -6.11 -10.27
C LYS A 167 -15.59 -5.84 -10.61
N ARG A 168 -15.88 -5.79 -11.90
CA ARG A 168 -17.21 -5.46 -12.46
C ARG A 168 -17.39 -6.10 -13.84
N PRO A 169 -18.62 -6.20 -14.37
CA PRO A 169 -18.83 -6.64 -15.74
C PRO A 169 -18.03 -5.81 -16.74
N SER A 170 -17.44 -6.45 -17.75
CA SER A 170 -16.69 -5.73 -18.78
C SER A 170 -17.61 -4.79 -19.57
N GLY A 171 -17.09 -3.62 -19.91
CA GLY A 171 -17.81 -2.65 -20.74
C GLY A 171 -18.64 -1.62 -19.98
N VAL A 172 -18.76 -1.70 -18.65
CA VAL A 172 -19.54 -0.74 -17.85
C VAL A 172 -18.70 0.02 -16.82
N SER A 173 -19.22 1.17 -16.38
CA SER A 173 -18.65 1.95 -15.28
C SER A 173 -18.93 1.29 -13.92
N ALA A 174 -18.07 1.55 -12.94
CA ALA A 174 -18.17 0.97 -11.61
C ALA A 174 -19.38 1.55 -10.85
N THR A 175 -20.00 0.75 -9.99
CA THR A 175 -20.88 1.28 -8.93
C THR A 175 -20.03 1.96 -7.85
N ASP A 176 -20.66 2.71 -6.93
CA ASP A 176 -19.94 3.28 -5.80
C ASP A 176 -19.34 2.21 -4.89
N HIS A 177 -20.05 1.09 -4.68
CA HIS A 177 -19.54 -0.04 -3.90
C HIS A 177 -18.35 -0.74 -4.58
N GLU A 178 -18.41 -0.95 -5.89
CA GLU A 178 -17.28 -1.50 -6.67
C GLU A 178 -16.06 -0.56 -6.61
N LEU A 179 -16.27 0.75 -6.73
CA LEU A 179 -15.21 1.75 -6.64
C LEU A 179 -14.60 1.84 -5.23
N ASP A 180 -15.42 1.70 -4.19
CA ASP A 180 -14.97 1.67 -2.80
C ASP A 180 -14.05 0.47 -2.53
N GLY A 181 -14.39 -0.72 -3.07
CA GLY A 181 -13.53 -1.89 -2.99
C GLY A 181 -12.13 -1.66 -3.59
N ALA A 182 -12.04 -0.93 -4.70
CA ALA A 182 -10.74 -0.51 -5.27
C ALA A 182 -10.02 0.52 -4.38
N GLY A 183 -10.76 1.39 -3.69
CA GLY A 183 -10.24 2.29 -2.65
C GLY A 183 -9.57 1.52 -1.52
N GLN A 184 -10.28 0.57 -0.93
CA GLN A 184 -9.78 -0.22 0.21
C GLN A 184 -8.51 -1.01 -0.14
N LEU A 185 -8.45 -1.61 -1.34
CA LEU A 185 -7.24 -2.28 -1.82
C LEU A 185 -6.07 -1.28 -1.95
N SER A 186 -6.33 -0.13 -2.57
CA SER A 186 -5.33 0.93 -2.74
C SER A 186 -4.77 1.40 -1.40
N ASP A 187 -5.62 1.61 -0.40
CA ASP A 187 -5.19 2.07 0.92
C ASP A 187 -4.37 1.01 1.66
N ALA A 188 -4.77 -0.26 1.58
CA ALA A 188 -4.03 -1.37 2.19
C ALA A 188 -2.65 -1.55 1.56
N LEU A 189 -2.57 -1.49 0.22
CA LEU A 189 -1.31 -1.58 -0.51
C LEU A 189 -0.40 -0.40 -0.18
N LEU A 190 -0.94 0.83 -0.17
CA LEU A 190 -0.19 2.04 0.18
C LEU A 190 0.41 1.95 1.59
N GLU A 191 -0.39 1.56 2.59
CA GLU A 191 0.07 1.42 3.97
C GLU A 191 1.16 0.34 4.11
N ALA A 192 0.99 -0.78 3.43
CA ALA A 192 2.00 -1.83 3.40
C ALA A 192 3.32 -1.33 2.78
N MET A 193 3.28 -0.59 1.67
CA MET A 193 4.50 -0.04 1.06
C MET A 193 5.18 1.00 1.93
N ARG A 194 4.42 1.87 2.62
CA ARG A 194 4.96 2.80 3.62
C ARG A 194 5.70 2.07 4.73
N SER A 195 5.12 1.00 5.27
CA SER A 195 5.76 0.19 6.31
C SER A 195 7.07 -0.48 5.82
N ARG A 196 7.19 -0.71 4.51
CA ARG A 196 8.38 -1.25 3.83
C ARG A 196 9.38 -0.17 3.41
N GLY A 197 9.15 1.08 3.81
CA GLY A 197 10.05 2.19 3.54
C GLY A 197 9.98 2.73 2.11
N TRP A 198 8.92 2.42 1.35
CA TRP A 198 8.71 3.02 0.04
C TRP A 198 8.34 4.51 0.17
N PRO A 199 8.81 5.36 -0.76
CA PRO A 199 8.35 6.75 -0.84
C PRO A 199 6.86 6.85 -1.20
N GLU A 200 6.28 8.02 -0.94
CA GLU A 200 4.89 8.32 -1.27
C GLU A 200 4.66 8.28 -2.80
N PRO A 201 3.61 7.59 -3.29
CA PRO A 201 3.20 7.65 -4.69
C PRO A 201 2.27 8.85 -4.95
N LEU A 202 2.10 9.19 -6.23
CA LEU A 202 0.93 9.95 -6.65
C LEU A 202 -0.30 9.04 -6.57
N GLN A 203 -1.33 9.50 -5.86
CA GLN A 203 -2.59 8.77 -5.67
C GLN A 203 -3.66 9.35 -6.59
N CYS A 204 -4.41 8.48 -7.26
CA CYS A 204 -5.42 8.91 -8.23
C CYS A 204 -6.67 8.02 -8.25
N MET A 205 -7.74 8.57 -8.83
CA MET A 205 -8.99 7.90 -9.13
C MET A 205 -9.25 7.94 -10.62
N SER A 206 -9.39 6.78 -11.25
CA SER A 206 -9.49 6.66 -12.72
C SER A 206 -10.89 6.92 -13.28
N GLY A 207 -11.88 7.16 -12.42
CA GLY A 207 -13.32 7.16 -12.70
C GLY A 207 -13.99 5.83 -12.34
N ASN A 208 -13.25 4.71 -12.38
CA ASN A 208 -13.79 3.37 -12.13
C ASN A 208 -12.91 2.49 -11.22
N GLY A 209 -11.79 3.02 -10.74
CA GLY A 209 -10.83 2.34 -9.89
C GLY A 209 -9.84 3.35 -9.31
N ARG A 210 -8.75 2.84 -8.75
CA ARG A 210 -7.65 3.63 -8.19
C ARG A 210 -6.39 3.38 -8.98
N TYR A 211 -5.42 4.28 -8.88
CA TYR A 211 -4.06 3.91 -9.20
C TYR A 211 -3.05 4.66 -8.35
N LEU A 212 -1.93 3.97 -8.12
CA LEU A 212 -0.76 4.46 -7.40
C LEU A 212 0.41 4.53 -8.38
N LEU A 213 1.06 5.70 -8.42
CA LEU A 213 2.20 5.96 -9.30
C LEU A 213 3.43 6.29 -8.48
N TRP A 214 4.36 5.35 -8.41
CA TRP A 214 5.66 5.60 -7.81
C TRP A 214 6.65 6.09 -8.85
N ARG A 215 7.45 7.10 -8.50
CA ARG A 215 8.60 7.46 -9.32
C ARG A 215 9.62 6.33 -9.28
N ILE A 216 10.12 5.96 -10.45
CA ILE A 216 11.26 5.04 -10.62
C ILE A 216 12.24 5.67 -11.61
N ASP A 217 13.44 5.11 -11.72
CA ASP A 217 14.41 5.50 -12.74
C ASP A 217 15.06 4.23 -13.31
N LEU A 218 14.45 3.69 -14.37
CA LEU A 218 14.92 2.47 -15.01
C LEU A 218 15.08 2.68 -16.53
N PRO A 219 16.07 2.02 -17.17
CA PRO A 219 16.20 2.05 -18.63
C PRO A 219 15.02 1.36 -19.33
N ASN A 220 14.88 1.59 -20.63
CA ASN A 220 13.93 0.87 -21.48
C ASN A 220 14.56 -0.43 -22.01
N ASP A 221 14.77 -1.39 -21.11
CA ASP A 221 15.29 -2.73 -21.44
C ASP A 221 14.40 -3.84 -20.89
N ASP A 222 14.69 -5.08 -21.30
CA ASP A 222 13.94 -6.27 -20.88
C ASP A 222 14.06 -6.52 -19.37
N ALA A 223 15.23 -6.30 -18.78
CA ALA A 223 15.45 -6.50 -17.34
C ALA A 223 14.57 -5.56 -16.50
N SER A 224 14.45 -4.30 -16.89
CA SER A 224 13.60 -3.31 -16.22
C SER A 224 12.13 -3.59 -16.45
N ARG A 225 11.75 -4.03 -17.66
CA ARG A 225 10.38 -4.49 -17.96
C ARG A 225 9.98 -5.65 -17.04
N ASP A 226 10.86 -6.65 -16.92
CA ASP A 226 10.58 -7.86 -16.17
C ASP A 226 10.57 -7.60 -14.66
N LEU A 227 11.42 -6.69 -14.17
CA LEU A 227 11.37 -6.20 -12.79
C LEU A 227 10.03 -5.53 -12.47
N VAL A 228 9.59 -4.57 -13.28
CA VAL A 228 8.29 -3.89 -13.09
C VAL A 228 7.14 -4.90 -13.12
N LYS A 229 7.17 -5.85 -14.06
CA LYS A 229 6.17 -6.91 -14.14
C LYS A 229 6.13 -7.78 -12.88
N ALA A 230 7.29 -8.15 -12.34
CA ALA A 230 7.39 -8.94 -11.12
C ALA A 230 6.87 -8.19 -9.89
N VAL A 231 7.14 -6.88 -9.77
CA VAL A 231 6.58 -6.04 -8.71
C VAL A 231 5.04 -6.02 -8.78
N LEU A 232 4.47 -5.78 -9.96
CA LEU A 232 3.01 -5.76 -10.12
C LEU A 232 2.37 -7.11 -9.78
N LEU A 233 3.02 -8.21 -10.16
CA LEU A 233 2.55 -9.55 -9.82
C LEU A 233 2.61 -9.80 -8.31
N ALA A 234 3.66 -9.34 -7.63
CA ALA A 234 3.77 -9.44 -6.18
C ALA A 234 2.66 -8.64 -5.48
N PHE A 235 2.37 -7.42 -5.94
CA PHE A 235 1.25 -6.62 -5.44
C PHE A 235 -0.09 -7.31 -5.65
N ALA A 236 -0.33 -7.87 -6.85
CA ALA A 236 -1.55 -8.61 -7.12
C ALA A 236 -1.72 -9.83 -6.23
N ASN A 237 -0.66 -10.62 -6.05
CA ASN A 237 -0.69 -11.82 -5.22
C ASN A 237 -0.97 -11.52 -3.74
N GLU A 238 -0.48 -10.38 -3.26
CA GLU A 238 -0.63 -10.00 -1.85
C GLU A 238 -1.95 -9.27 -1.56
N PHE A 239 -2.40 -8.37 -2.46
CA PHE A 239 -3.47 -7.42 -2.14
C PHE A 239 -4.79 -7.63 -2.90
N ASN A 240 -4.84 -8.47 -3.94
CA ASN A 240 -6.08 -8.68 -4.67
C ASN A 240 -7.22 -9.18 -3.76
N THR A 241 -8.43 -8.68 -4.02
CA THR A 241 -9.64 -9.03 -3.25
C THR A 241 -10.74 -9.51 -4.18
N ASP A 242 -11.89 -9.88 -3.62
CA ASP A 242 -13.09 -10.21 -4.41
C ASP A 242 -13.70 -8.98 -5.10
N LEU A 243 -13.38 -7.76 -4.66
CA LEU A 243 -13.95 -6.52 -5.19
C LEU A 243 -12.98 -5.73 -6.08
N ALA A 244 -11.67 -5.98 -6.01
CA ALA A 244 -10.69 -5.25 -6.80
C ALA A 244 -9.41 -6.05 -7.04
N GLU A 245 -8.69 -5.69 -8.10
CA GLU A 245 -7.42 -6.32 -8.49
C GLU A 245 -6.41 -5.32 -9.06
N VAL A 246 -5.14 -5.62 -8.87
CA VAL A 246 -4.02 -4.94 -9.53
C VAL A 246 -3.87 -5.47 -10.96
N ASP A 247 -3.95 -4.60 -11.96
CA ASP A 247 -3.70 -4.94 -13.36
C ASP A 247 -2.20 -5.21 -13.58
N CYS A 248 -1.84 -6.50 -13.64
CA CYS A 248 -0.48 -6.96 -13.90
C CYS A 248 -0.01 -6.72 -15.35
N SER A 249 -0.84 -6.16 -16.23
CA SER A 249 -0.49 -5.91 -17.63
C SER A 249 0.22 -4.58 -17.85
N THR A 250 0.28 -3.68 -16.87
CA THR A 250 0.71 -2.27 -17.02
C THR A 250 2.23 -2.04 -17.10
N PHE A 251 3.04 -3.10 -17.24
CA PHE A 251 4.50 -3.04 -17.15
C PHE A 251 5.27 -2.49 -18.38
N ASN A 252 4.60 -2.34 -19.53
CA ASN A 252 5.27 -1.95 -20.78
C ASN A 252 5.67 -0.46 -20.80
N ALA A 253 6.66 -0.12 -21.63
CA ALA A 253 7.33 1.19 -21.61
C ALA A 253 6.41 2.34 -22.06
N ALA A 254 5.63 2.11 -23.12
CA ALA A 254 4.71 3.09 -23.68
C ALA A 254 3.30 3.00 -23.09
N ARG A 255 3.18 2.50 -21.86
CA ARG A 255 1.88 2.42 -21.16
C ARG A 255 1.23 3.79 -21.16
N ILE A 256 -0.02 3.83 -21.59
CA ILE A 256 -0.85 5.02 -21.52
C ILE A 256 -1.65 4.99 -20.21
N ILE A 257 -1.84 6.15 -19.61
CA ILE A 257 -2.61 6.35 -18.39
C ILE A 257 -3.71 7.37 -18.64
N LYS A 258 -4.87 7.20 -17.99
CA LYS A 258 -5.95 8.18 -18.11
C LYS A 258 -5.48 9.53 -17.55
N VAL A 259 -5.73 10.60 -18.27
CA VAL A 259 -5.39 11.95 -17.80
C VAL A 259 -6.33 12.32 -16.64
N ALA A 260 -5.79 12.46 -15.43
CA ALA A 260 -6.61 12.87 -14.30
C ALA A 260 -7.25 14.24 -14.56
N GLY A 261 -8.50 14.41 -14.14
CA GLY A 261 -9.33 15.57 -14.44
C GLY A 261 -10.29 15.36 -15.62
N THR A 262 -10.09 14.34 -16.48
CA THR A 262 -11.01 14.03 -17.58
C THR A 262 -12.09 13.03 -17.14
N ILE A 263 -13.18 12.91 -17.91
CA ILE A 263 -14.30 12.02 -17.59
C ILE A 263 -14.08 10.62 -18.16
N ALA A 264 -14.28 9.59 -17.34
CA ALA A 264 -14.28 8.20 -17.78
C ALA A 264 -15.70 7.77 -18.19
N ARG A 265 -15.89 7.48 -19.48
CA ARG A 265 -17.19 7.12 -20.09
C ARG A 265 -17.18 5.67 -20.56
N LYS A 266 -17.28 4.73 -19.60
CA LYS A 266 -17.31 3.30 -19.90
C LYS A 266 -18.76 2.82 -20.00
N GLY A 267 -19.17 2.39 -21.19
CA GLY A 267 -20.56 2.00 -21.46
C GLY A 267 -21.52 3.19 -21.36
N ASP A 268 -22.81 2.91 -21.27
CA ASP A 268 -23.81 3.95 -21.04
C ASP A 268 -23.80 4.42 -19.58
N GLN A 269 -24.16 5.68 -19.38
CA GLN A 269 -24.40 6.21 -18.04
C GLN A 269 -25.76 5.74 -17.54
N VAL A 270 -25.78 5.05 -16.40
CA VAL A 270 -27.01 4.60 -15.73
C VAL A 270 -27.07 5.24 -14.35
N VAL A 271 -28.11 6.04 -14.10
CA VAL A 271 -28.37 6.71 -12.82
C VAL A 271 -29.87 6.74 -12.56
N GLY A 272 -30.32 6.28 -11.39
CA GLY A 272 -31.71 6.35 -10.92
C GLY A 272 -32.68 5.36 -11.58
N MET A 273 -32.19 4.30 -12.24
CA MET A 273 -33.06 3.26 -12.83
C MET A 273 -33.53 2.28 -11.75
N ALA A 274 -34.84 2.11 -11.60
CA ALA A 274 -35.42 1.28 -10.54
C ALA A 274 -34.92 -0.17 -10.60
N GLY A 275 -34.38 -0.67 -9.48
CA GLY A 275 -33.86 -2.04 -9.35
C GLY A 275 -32.51 -2.29 -10.03
N ILE A 276 -31.83 -1.24 -10.50
CA ILE A 276 -30.51 -1.32 -11.13
C ILE A 276 -29.56 -0.37 -10.39
N ASP A 277 -28.41 -0.87 -9.97
CA ASP A 277 -27.38 -0.04 -9.31
C ASP A 277 -26.83 1.03 -10.28
N ASP A 278 -26.58 2.23 -9.73
CA ASP A 278 -26.02 3.35 -10.49
C ASP A 278 -24.60 3.05 -10.98
N ARG A 279 -24.36 3.35 -12.26
CA ARG A 279 -23.07 3.23 -12.94
C ARG A 279 -22.77 4.56 -13.66
N PRO A 280 -22.51 5.65 -12.91
CA PRO A 280 -22.29 6.95 -13.49
C PRO A 280 -20.96 7.02 -14.23
N HIS A 281 -20.88 7.88 -15.24
CA HIS A 281 -19.58 8.33 -15.75
C HIS A 281 -18.99 9.31 -14.73
N ARG A 282 -17.72 9.11 -14.35
CA ARG A 282 -17.08 9.92 -13.30
C ARG A 282 -15.89 10.70 -13.84
N GLN A 283 -15.74 11.92 -13.33
CA GLN A 283 -14.52 12.70 -13.53
C GLN A 283 -13.39 12.10 -12.69
N SER A 284 -12.26 11.81 -13.32
CA SER A 284 -11.07 11.33 -12.65
C SER A 284 -10.38 12.44 -11.86
N TRP A 285 -9.62 12.08 -10.83
CA TRP A 285 -8.90 13.04 -9.97
C TRP A 285 -7.58 12.47 -9.47
N PHE A 286 -6.75 13.35 -8.92
CA PHE A 286 -5.51 12.99 -8.21
C PHE A 286 -5.37 13.79 -6.92
N ILE A 287 -4.58 13.29 -5.97
CA ILE A 287 -4.20 14.07 -4.78
C ILE A 287 -2.89 14.80 -5.11
N PRO A 288 -2.85 16.14 -5.13
CA PRO A 288 -1.61 16.87 -5.34
C PRO A 288 -0.59 16.49 -4.27
N PRO A 289 0.66 16.14 -4.65
CA PRO A 289 1.66 15.82 -3.67
C PRO A 289 2.07 17.09 -2.91
N ASP A 290 2.19 16.99 -1.59
CA ASP A 290 2.59 18.09 -0.69
C ASP A 290 4.09 18.39 -0.78
N LYS A 291 4.89 17.38 -1.17
CA LYS A 291 6.31 17.46 -1.45
C LYS A 291 6.65 16.81 -2.81
N PRO A 292 7.80 17.12 -3.43
CA PRO A 292 8.23 16.43 -4.64
C PRO A 292 8.28 14.91 -4.43
N LEU A 293 7.76 14.15 -5.41
CA LEU A 293 7.74 12.68 -5.35
C LEU A 293 9.16 12.12 -5.47
N GLU A 294 9.54 11.29 -4.50
CA GLU A 294 10.86 10.68 -4.40
C GLU A 294 10.93 9.40 -5.24
N VAL A 295 12.09 9.13 -5.83
CA VAL A 295 12.33 7.91 -6.63
C VAL A 295 12.41 6.71 -5.70
N VAL A 296 11.63 5.66 -5.97
CA VAL A 296 11.76 4.35 -5.32
C VAL A 296 13.13 3.78 -5.74
N PRO A 297 14.04 3.51 -4.78
CA PRO A 297 15.30 2.85 -5.09
C PRO A 297 15.06 1.50 -5.76
N ARG A 298 15.90 1.15 -6.74
CA ARG A 298 15.80 -0.11 -7.47
C ARG A 298 15.79 -1.32 -6.54
N GLU A 299 16.51 -1.25 -5.43
CA GLU A 299 16.61 -2.30 -4.43
C GLU A 299 15.24 -2.60 -3.77
N LEU A 300 14.41 -1.58 -3.54
CA LEU A 300 13.05 -1.78 -3.03
C LEU A 300 12.15 -2.46 -4.05
N LEU A 301 12.31 -2.14 -5.35
CA LEU A 301 11.62 -2.84 -6.44
C LEU A 301 12.03 -4.31 -6.49
N GLU A 302 13.32 -4.61 -6.38
CA GLU A 302 13.85 -5.98 -6.41
C GLU A 302 13.37 -6.80 -5.20
N VAL A 303 13.32 -6.19 -4.01
CA VAL A 303 12.76 -6.82 -2.79
C VAL A 303 11.28 -7.13 -2.98
N ALA A 304 10.48 -6.18 -3.47
CA ALA A 304 9.06 -6.42 -3.73
C ALA A 304 8.83 -7.47 -4.82
N ALA A 305 9.67 -7.50 -5.86
CA ALA A 305 9.60 -8.49 -6.92
C ALA A 305 10.06 -9.90 -6.50
N GLY A 306 10.61 -10.06 -5.30
CA GLY A 306 11.17 -11.33 -4.83
C GLY A 306 12.40 -11.80 -5.61
N VAL A 307 13.11 -10.88 -6.28
CA VAL A 307 14.28 -11.22 -7.11
C VAL A 307 15.49 -11.49 -6.21
N ASN A 308 15.85 -12.77 -6.07
CA ASN A 308 17.21 -13.17 -5.75
C ASN A 308 18.06 -13.07 -7.01
N ALA A 309 19.18 -12.35 -6.96
CA ALA A 309 20.22 -12.50 -7.96
C ALA A 309 21.00 -13.79 -7.67
N GLU A 310 20.79 -14.84 -8.46
CA GLU A 310 21.80 -15.88 -8.65
C GLU A 310 22.47 -15.66 -10.00
N PRO A 311 23.82 -15.60 -10.08
CA PRO A 311 24.52 -16.06 -11.25
C PRO A 311 24.53 -17.59 -11.23
N GLU A 312 23.81 -18.23 -12.16
CA GLU A 312 24.02 -19.64 -12.46
C GLU A 312 25.45 -19.85 -12.99
N GLU A 313 26.37 -20.33 -12.15
CA GLU A 313 27.55 -21.03 -12.65
C GLU A 313 27.13 -22.41 -13.15
N LYS A 314 26.93 -22.52 -14.48
CA LYS A 314 26.86 -23.82 -15.15
C LYS A 314 28.21 -24.52 -15.07
N SER A 315 28.39 -25.32 -14.02
CA SER A 315 29.39 -26.38 -13.92
C SER A 315 29.22 -27.34 -15.11
N SER A 316 30.06 -27.20 -16.12
CA SER A 316 30.27 -28.21 -17.15
C SER A 316 31.43 -29.11 -16.70
N GLN A 317 31.12 -30.14 -15.91
CA GLN A 317 32.02 -31.27 -15.70
C GLN A 317 32.12 -32.08 -17.00
N LYS A 318 33.22 -31.91 -17.73
CA LYS A 318 33.74 -32.94 -18.63
C LYS A 318 34.51 -33.94 -17.80
N ILE A 319 34.04 -35.19 -17.83
CA ILE A 319 34.80 -36.37 -17.45
C ILE A 319 35.89 -36.52 -18.51
N ASP A 320 37.15 -36.45 -18.12
CA ASP A 320 38.21 -37.13 -18.86
C ASP A 320 39.15 -37.81 -17.87
N ALA A 321 39.30 -39.11 -18.04
CA ALA A 321 40.13 -39.98 -17.25
C ALA A 321 41.49 -40.08 -17.94
N THR A 322 42.57 -39.70 -17.27
CA THR A 322 43.81 -40.50 -17.29
C THR A 322 44.92 -39.92 -16.41
N LYS A 323 45.49 -40.84 -15.62
CA LYS A 323 46.87 -40.95 -15.12
C LYS A 323 47.24 -40.27 -13.79
N VAL A 324 47.97 -41.07 -13.04
CA VAL A 324 48.33 -41.02 -11.62
C VAL A 324 49.87 -40.89 -11.52
N ASP A 325 50.29 -40.00 -10.61
CA ASP A 325 51.53 -39.91 -9.81
C ASP A 325 52.93 -39.68 -10.47
N PRO A 326 53.96 -39.27 -9.68
CA PRO A 326 53.98 -38.86 -8.25
C PRO A 326 54.84 -37.63 -7.86
N SER A 327 54.70 -37.25 -6.58
CA SER A 327 55.73 -36.72 -5.65
C SER A 327 56.24 -35.27 -5.76
N ASN A 328 56.03 -34.48 -4.67
CA ASN A 328 57.04 -33.89 -3.75
C ASN A 328 56.33 -32.85 -2.84
N ASP A 329 56.21 -33.05 -1.54
CA ASP A 329 57.11 -32.63 -0.42
C ASP A 329 57.47 -31.14 -0.36
N GLY A 330 57.40 -30.58 0.87
CA GLY A 330 57.77 -29.22 1.25
C GLY A 330 56.58 -28.38 1.72
N SER A 331 56.15 -28.47 2.99
CA SER A 331 56.73 -27.72 4.12
C SER A 331 57.12 -26.28 3.75
N THR A 332 56.31 -25.31 4.19
CA THR A 332 56.83 -24.12 4.91
C THR A 332 55.72 -23.30 5.55
N THR A 333 55.91 -23.15 6.85
CA THR A 333 55.37 -22.19 7.81
C THR A 333 55.52 -20.72 7.39
N ALA A 334 54.45 -19.95 7.56
CA ALA A 334 54.41 -18.59 8.15
C ALA A 334 52.94 -18.15 8.10
N GLY A 335 52.23 -17.86 9.18
CA GLY A 335 52.66 -17.17 10.38
C GLY A 335 51.96 -15.81 10.42
N THR A 336 51.25 -15.54 11.51
CA THR A 336 50.75 -14.23 11.97
C THR A 336 49.62 -13.57 11.16
N LYS A 337 48.58 -12.96 11.74
CA LYS A 337 48.33 -12.46 13.10
C LYS A 337 46.82 -12.39 13.31
N LYS A 338 46.36 -12.89 14.46
CA LYS A 338 45.06 -12.50 15.05
C LYS A 338 45.11 -11.00 15.34
N SER A 339 44.35 -10.21 14.59
CA SER A 339 43.96 -8.86 15.00
C SER A 339 42.59 -8.95 15.68
N LYS A 340 42.59 -8.77 17.00
CA LYS A 340 41.38 -8.30 17.71
C LYS A 340 41.04 -6.90 17.17
N PRO A 341 39.77 -6.58 16.92
CA PRO A 341 39.29 -5.24 17.16
C PRO A 341 38.77 -5.11 18.59
N ALA A 342 38.85 -3.86 19.05
CA ALA A 342 38.58 -3.39 20.38
C ALA A 342 37.08 -3.39 20.74
N SER A 343 36.85 -3.24 22.04
CA SER A 343 35.57 -3.10 22.71
C SER A 343 34.64 -2.05 22.08
N SER A 344 33.46 -2.49 21.67
CA SER A 344 32.21 -1.84 22.04
C SER A 344 31.41 -2.86 22.86
N SER A 345 30.85 -2.46 24.00
CA SER A 345 29.83 -3.23 24.71
C SER A 345 28.51 -3.16 23.93
N GLY A 346 28.56 -3.50 22.65
CA GLY A 346 27.51 -3.33 21.67
C GLY A 346 27.27 -4.64 20.95
N TRP A 347 25.99 -4.97 20.82
CA TRP A 347 25.40 -6.02 20.01
C TRP A 347 26.31 -6.59 18.88
N ASN A 348 26.51 -7.92 18.89
CA ASN A 348 27.25 -8.66 17.87
C ASN A 348 26.43 -9.88 17.45
N ILE A 349 26.07 -9.95 16.16
CA ILE A 349 25.22 -11.03 15.64
C ILE A 349 25.92 -12.40 15.66
N ASP A 350 27.22 -12.49 15.39
CA ASP A 350 27.94 -13.77 15.45
C ASP A 350 27.89 -14.35 16.86
N GLN A 351 28.11 -13.51 17.87
CA GLN A 351 28.03 -13.93 19.27
C GLN A 351 26.59 -14.31 19.64
N TRP A 352 25.59 -13.54 19.21
CA TRP A 352 24.19 -13.85 19.48
C TRP A 352 23.74 -15.18 18.86
N LEU A 353 24.15 -15.48 17.62
CA LEU A 353 23.86 -16.74 16.94
C LEU A 353 24.44 -17.95 17.70
N ILE A 354 25.65 -17.77 18.25
CA ILE A 354 26.33 -18.78 19.08
C ILE A 354 25.60 -18.95 20.42
N ASP A 355 25.35 -17.85 21.14
CA ASP A 355 24.78 -17.87 22.49
C ASP A 355 23.38 -18.51 22.52
N HIS A 356 22.58 -18.29 21.47
CA HIS A 356 21.22 -18.81 21.38
C HIS A 356 21.09 -20.14 20.62
N ASN A 357 22.21 -20.72 20.16
CA ASN A 357 22.27 -21.96 19.38
C ASN A 357 21.34 -21.93 18.16
N VAL A 358 21.43 -20.87 17.36
CA VAL A 358 20.64 -20.71 16.14
C VAL A 358 21.25 -21.62 15.06
N PRO A 359 20.49 -22.56 14.44
CA PRO A 359 21.04 -23.56 13.53
C PRO A 359 21.28 -22.94 12.16
N VAL A 360 22.44 -22.32 11.98
CA VAL A 360 22.82 -21.66 10.74
C VAL A 360 24.17 -22.11 10.20
N SER A 361 24.37 -21.91 8.90
CA SER A 361 25.63 -22.13 8.20
C SER A 361 26.68 -21.12 8.65
N ALA A 362 27.94 -21.30 8.23
CA ALA A 362 28.92 -20.22 8.28
C ALA A 362 28.39 -18.98 7.53
N ALA A 363 28.81 -17.78 7.98
CA ALA A 363 28.51 -16.53 7.32
C ALA A 363 29.06 -16.53 5.88
N LYS A 364 28.23 -16.11 4.93
CA LYS A 364 28.61 -15.91 3.52
C LYS A 364 28.51 -14.42 3.19
N PRO A 365 29.45 -13.84 2.43
CA PRO A 365 29.31 -12.47 1.92
C PRO A 365 28.01 -12.32 1.12
N TYR A 366 27.24 -11.27 1.38
CA TYR A 366 25.98 -11.02 0.68
C TYR A 366 25.67 -9.52 0.62
N LYS A 367 25.55 -8.95 -0.59
CA LYS A 367 25.18 -7.55 -0.85
C LYS A 367 25.91 -6.53 0.04
N GLY A 368 27.23 -6.70 0.21
CA GLY A 368 28.09 -5.82 1.03
C GLY A 368 28.02 -6.04 2.55
N GLY A 369 27.16 -6.95 3.01
CA GLY A 369 27.10 -7.46 4.37
C GLY A 369 27.30 -8.98 4.40
N ARG A 370 26.58 -9.67 5.29
CA ARG A 370 26.71 -11.12 5.52
C ARG A 370 25.35 -11.80 5.54
N LYS A 371 25.33 -13.07 5.16
CA LYS A 371 24.13 -13.92 5.19
C LYS A 371 24.47 -15.28 5.81
N TRP A 372 23.54 -15.80 6.60
CA TRP A 372 23.56 -17.15 7.15
C TRP A 372 22.33 -17.91 6.66
N LEU A 373 22.52 -19.12 6.15
CA LEU A 373 21.40 -20.00 5.78
C LEU A 373 21.08 -20.87 6.99
N PHE A 374 19.81 -21.12 7.26
CA PHE A 374 19.48 -22.11 8.29
C PHE A 374 19.94 -23.50 7.84
N THR A 375 20.39 -24.32 8.79
CA THR A 375 20.82 -25.72 8.60
C THR A 375 19.82 -26.72 9.21
N ALA A 376 18.83 -26.22 9.94
CA ALA A 376 17.65 -26.92 10.41
C ALA A 376 16.46 -25.94 10.48
N LEU A 377 15.25 -26.43 10.75
CA LEU A 377 14.10 -25.55 10.93
C LEU A 377 14.38 -24.52 12.05
N PRO A 378 14.18 -23.21 11.80
CA PRO A 378 14.32 -22.23 12.86
C PRO A 378 13.16 -22.37 13.86
N ARG A 379 13.36 -21.97 15.13
CA ARG A 379 12.33 -22.05 16.18
C ARG A 379 11.05 -21.28 15.85
N CYS A 380 11.13 -20.20 15.05
CA CYS A 380 9.93 -19.52 14.55
C CYS A 380 9.07 -20.40 13.63
N CYS A 381 9.62 -21.49 13.07
CA CYS A 381 8.90 -22.44 12.22
C CYS A 381 8.35 -23.67 12.98
N GLU A 382 8.74 -23.92 14.25
CA GLU A 382 8.22 -25.06 15.03
C GLU A 382 6.70 -24.96 15.26
N SER A 383 6.15 -23.74 15.30
CA SER A 383 4.70 -23.48 15.35
C SER A 383 3.99 -23.56 13.99
N HIS A 384 4.73 -23.56 12.87
CA HIS A 384 4.21 -23.36 11.52
C HIS A 384 4.25 -24.61 10.59
N GLY A 385 4.79 -25.73 11.07
CA GLY A 385 4.43 -27.07 10.57
C GLY A 385 4.79 -27.41 9.12
N HIS A 386 5.98 -27.02 8.63
CA HIS A 386 6.49 -27.43 7.31
C HIS A 386 7.88 -28.10 7.42
N PRO A 387 8.27 -28.95 6.46
CA PRO A 387 9.60 -29.56 6.45
C PRO A 387 10.71 -28.53 6.19
N PHE A 388 11.93 -28.89 6.56
CA PHE A 388 13.14 -28.11 6.28
C PHE A 388 13.58 -28.29 4.81
N ASP A 389 13.85 -27.20 4.10
CA ASP A 389 14.26 -27.22 2.69
C ASP A 389 15.30 -26.13 2.31
N ASN A 390 16.05 -25.60 3.28
CA ASN A 390 17.07 -24.55 3.12
C ASN A 390 16.54 -23.20 2.57
N SER A 391 15.23 -22.95 2.59
CA SER A 391 14.60 -21.73 2.04
C SER A 391 14.63 -20.51 2.96
N SER A 392 15.19 -20.63 4.18
CA SER A 392 15.23 -19.56 5.18
C SER A 392 16.64 -19.05 5.47
N CYS A 393 16.75 -17.77 5.84
CA CYS A 393 18.04 -17.14 6.10
C CYS A 393 17.98 -15.96 7.08
N ILE A 394 19.15 -15.61 7.62
CA ILE A 394 19.43 -14.37 8.36
C ILE A 394 20.38 -13.53 7.52
N ILE A 395 20.16 -12.22 7.44
CA ILE A 395 20.97 -11.27 6.68
C ILE A 395 21.39 -10.12 7.59
N GLU A 396 22.67 -9.78 7.58
CA GLU A 396 23.23 -8.56 8.14
C GLU A 396 23.65 -7.64 6.99
N MET A 397 23.11 -6.43 6.96
CA MET A 397 23.45 -5.41 5.96
C MET A 397 24.77 -4.72 6.29
N PRO A 398 25.45 -4.05 5.34
CA PRO A 398 26.64 -3.25 5.63
C PRO A 398 26.41 -2.17 6.71
N SER A 399 25.17 -1.71 6.88
CA SER A 399 24.76 -0.77 7.93
C SER A 399 24.66 -1.38 9.33
N GLY A 400 24.81 -2.72 9.46
CA GLY A 400 24.62 -3.47 10.71
C GLY A 400 23.16 -3.83 11.02
N ALA A 401 22.21 -3.43 10.17
CA ALA A 401 20.82 -3.81 10.31
C ALA A 401 20.59 -5.29 9.95
N LEU A 402 19.71 -5.95 10.71
CA LEU A 402 19.46 -7.38 10.64
C LEU A 402 18.07 -7.67 10.07
N GLY A 403 18.01 -8.65 9.18
CA GLY A 403 16.80 -9.19 8.58
C GLY A 403 16.78 -10.71 8.68
N ALA A 404 15.59 -11.29 8.69
CA ALA A 404 15.43 -12.73 8.47
C ALA A 404 14.17 -12.98 7.64
N SER A 405 14.18 -14.04 6.85
CA SER A 405 13.07 -14.39 5.97
C SER A 405 13.10 -15.85 5.53
N CYS A 406 11.96 -16.33 5.06
CA CYS A 406 11.74 -17.64 4.44
C CYS A 406 11.07 -17.46 3.08
N GLN A 407 11.44 -18.26 2.07
CA GLN A 407 10.96 -18.11 0.69
C GLN A 407 9.60 -18.78 0.41
N HIS A 408 8.93 -19.29 1.44
CA HIS A 408 7.64 -19.93 1.31
C HIS A 408 6.48 -18.94 1.42
N ALA A 409 5.49 -19.07 0.54
CA ALA A 409 4.30 -18.20 0.54
C ALA A 409 3.47 -18.23 1.83
N HIS A 410 3.63 -19.25 2.68
CA HIS A 410 2.94 -19.38 3.97
C HIS A 410 3.77 -18.91 5.16
N CYS A 411 5.02 -18.47 4.94
CA CYS A 411 5.87 -17.92 5.99
C CYS A 411 5.80 -16.39 5.98
N THR A 412 5.37 -15.80 7.09
CA THR A 412 5.18 -14.35 7.24
C THR A 412 6.12 -13.72 8.26
N TRP A 413 7.10 -14.48 8.75
CA TRP A 413 7.94 -14.07 9.87
C TRP A 413 9.16 -13.25 9.47
N ASP A 414 9.59 -12.38 10.38
CA ASP A 414 10.70 -11.44 10.18
C ASP A 414 11.82 -11.61 11.23
N TRP A 415 12.78 -10.68 11.23
CA TRP A 415 13.87 -10.67 12.21
C TRP A 415 13.40 -10.56 13.66
N ARG A 416 12.34 -9.80 13.92
CA ARG A 416 11.85 -9.57 15.28
C ARG A 416 11.24 -10.83 15.85
N GLU A 417 10.35 -11.47 15.09
CA GLU A 417 9.71 -12.73 15.50
C GLU A 417 10.74 -13.86 15.65
N LEU A 418 11.72 -13.91 14.74
CA LEU A 418 12.85 -14.83 14.89
C LEU A 418 13.63 -14.54 16.18
N ARG A 419 13.93 -13.27 16.47
CA ARG A 419 14.69 -12.90 17.66
C ARG A 419 13.94 -13.22 18.94
N GLU A 420 12.64 -12.95 19.03
CA GLU A 420 11.80 -13.30 20.18
C GLU A 420 11.70 -14.83 20.37
N ALA A 421 11.70 -15.62 19.29
CA ALA A 421 11.67 -17.09 19.39
C ALA A 421 12.95 -17.70 19.99
N TYR A 422 14.10 -17.04 19.84
CA TYR A 422 15.38 -17.48 20.40
C TYR A 422 15.77 -16.75 21.69
N GLU A 423 15.33 -15.50 21.85
CA GLU A 423 15.58 -14.60 22.97
C GLU A 423 14.23 -13.94 23.39
N PRO A 424 13.36 -14.64 24.15
CA PRO A 424 12.00 -14.17 24.48
C PRO A 424 11.93 -12.84 25.23
N ASP A 425 13.03 -12.44 25.87
CA ASP A 425 13.14 -11.19 26.61
C ASP A 425 13.84 -10.08 25.80
N ALA A 426 14.19 -10.31 24.52
CA ALA A 426 14.97 -9.41 23.66
C ALA A 426 14.42 -7.97 23.58
N TYR A 427 13.11 -7.82 23.75
CA TYR A 427 12.39 -6.55 23.66
C TYR A 427 11.61 -6.21 24.94
N GLN A 428 11.74 -7.01 26.01
CA GLN A 428 11.14 -6.69 27.30
C GLN A 428 11.92 -5.54 27.95
N LYS A 429 11.24 -4.44 28.27
CA LYS A 429 11.84 -3.37 29.09
C LYS A 429 12.15 -3.92 30.49
N PRO A 430 13.22 -3.44 31.16
CA PRO A 430 13.55 -3.92 32.50
C PRO A 430 12.34 -3.76 33.42
N LYS A 431 11.86 -4.88 33.99
CA LYS A 431 10.89 -4.84 35.08
C LYS A 431 11.54 -4.08 36.23
N ALA A 432 10.91 -3.00 36.68
CA ALA A 432 11.26 -2.40 37.96
C ALA A 432 11.12 -3.48 39.04
N ASP A 433 12.17 -3.64 39.84
CA ASP A 433 12.20 -4.56 40.98
C ASP A 433 11.09 -4.19 41.97
N VAL A 434 10.06 -5.03 42.05
CA VAL A 434 8.92 -4.91 42.97
C VAL A 434 8.98 -5.92 44.10
N SER A 435 10.17 -6.48 44.40
CA SER A 435 10.37 -7.40 45.53
C SER A 435 10.16 -6.78 46.93
N GLY A 436 9.73 -5.51 47.02
CA GLY A 436 9.51 -4.79 48.28
C GLY A 436 8.05 -4.65 48.76
N ILE A 437 7.02 -5.07 48.02
CA ILE A 437 5.62 -4.77 48.39
C ILE A 437 4.80 -6.06 48.51
N VAL A 438 5.16 -6.90 49.48
CA VAL A 438 4.21 -7.86 50.07
C VAL A 438 4.07 -7.52 51.54
N GLY A 439 2.94 -6.92 51.90
CA GLY A 439 2.56 -6.73 53.28
C GLY A 439 1.36 -5.79 53.43
N GLY A 440 0.21 -6.36 53.76
CA GLY A 440 -0.88 -5.58 54.39
C GLY A 440 -2.26 -5.79 53.78
N SER A 441 -3.04 -6.63 54.44
CA SER A 441 -4.48 -6.75 54.29
C SER A 441 -5.21 -5.44 54.64
N GLY A 442 -6.31 -5.16 53.93
CA GLY A 442 -7.46 -4.42 54.49
C GLY A 442 -7.76 -3.04 53.91
N GLY A 443 -8.89 -2.95 53.19
CA GLY A 443 -9.87 -1.87 53.33
C GLY A 443 -9.71 -0.58 52.50
N GLY A 444 -10.66 -0.34 51.60
CA GLY A 444 -11.10 1.01 51.18
C GLY A 444 -10.44 1.58 49.92
N ASN A 445 -10.88 1.14 48.73
CA ASN A 445 -10.41 1.66 47.45
C ASN A 445 -11.02 3.03 47.11
N GLY A 446 -10.17 4.06 47.06
CA GLY A 446 -10.48 5.39 46.52
C GLY A 446 -9.27 6.07 45.84
N GLY A 447 -8.24 5.30 45.45
CA GLY A 447 -6.96 5.83 44.95
C GLY A 447 -6.53 5.41 43.54
N GLU A 448 -7.27 4.52 42.85
CA GLU A 448 -6.71 3.67 41.77
C GLU A 448 -6.71 4.26 40.35
N LEU A 449 -7.01 5.55 40.16
CA LEU A 449 -7.05 6.16 38.81
C LEU A 449 -5.74 6.88 38.42
N LYS A 450 -4.85 7.19 39.37
CA LYS A 450 -3.65 8.00 39.11
C LYS A 450 -2.45 7.22 38.56
N GLU A 451 -2.45 5.89 38.65
CA GLU A 451 -1.29 5.04 38.31
C GLU A 451 -1.54 4.05 37.15
N MET A 452 -2.77 3.93 36.64
CA MET A 452 -3.07 3.01 35.54
C MET A 452 -2.61 3.55 34.17
N PRO A 453 -1.93 2.73 33.34
CA PRO A 453 -1.58 3.09 31.97
C PRO A 453 -2.84 3.42 31.13
N PRO A 454 -2.81 4.49 30.31
CA PRO A 454 -3.97 4.89 29.50
C PRO A 454 -4.53 3.81 28.56
N GLU A 455 -3.68 2.90 28.07
CA GLU A 455 -4.04 1.77 27.20
C GLU A 455 -5.01 0.81 27.91
N VAL A 456 -4.71 0.47 29.18
CA VAL A 456 -5.51 -0.47 29.98
C VAL A 456 -6.89 0.11 30.25
N VAL A 457 -6.95 1.41 30.56
CA VAL A 457 -8.22 2.11 30.77
C VAL A 457 -9.04 2.20 29.48
N ALA A 458 -8.39 2.36 28.33
CA ALA A 458 -9.04 2.37 27.03
C ALA A 458 -9.62 0.99 26.67
N ASP A 459 -8.87 -0.08 26.89
CA ASP A 459 -9.33 -1.46 26.67
C ASP A 459 -10.55 -1.78 27.54
N GLU A 460 -10.48 -1.51 28.84
CA GLU A 460 -11.62 -1.75 29.74
C GLU A 460 -12.85 -0.93 29.34
N PHE A 461 -12.65 0.33 28.93
CA PHE A 461 -13.75 1.17 28.45
C PHE A 461 -14.38 0.58 27.17
N LEU A 462 -13.56 0.18 26.20
CA LEU A 462 -14.04 -0.39 24.93
C LEU A 462 -14.75 -1.74 25.12
N GLU A 463 -14.35 -2.54 26.10
CA GLU A 463 -15.08 -3.76 26.48
C GLU A 463 -16.50 -3.45 26.99
N THR A 464 -16.72 -2.32 27.67
CA THR A 464 -18.08 -1.89 28.01
C THR A 464 -18.89 -1.40 26.80
N GLN A 465 -18.21 -1.11 25.69
CA GLN A 465 -18.79 -0.73 24.41
C GLN A 465 -18.80 -1.93 23.46
N ARG A 466 -19.21 -3.10 23.96
CA ARG A 466 -19.46 -4.31 23.16
C ARG A 466 -20.89 -4.83 23.33
N LEU A 467 -21.40 -5.43 22.28
CA LEU A 467 -22.60 -6.26 22.29
C LEU A 467 -22.24 -7.62 21.66
N GLY A 468 -21.97 -8.62 22.49
CA GLY A 468 -21.30 -9.84 22.03
C GLY A 468 -19.89 -9.53 21.51
N ASP A 469 -19.55 -10.05 20.34
CA ASP A 469 -18.23 -9.83 19.72
C ASP A 469 -18.12 -8.49 18.97
N VAL A 470 -19.22 -7.74 18.88
CA VAL A 470 -19.30 -6.50 18.09
C VAL A 470 -19.03 -5.28 18.97
N LEU A 471 -18.04 -4.48 18.59
CA LEU A 471 -17.76 -3.18 19.20
C LEU A 471 -18.85 -2.18 18.81
N THR A 472 -19.59 -1.67 19.80
CA THR A 472 -20.68 -0.70 19.66
C THR A 472 -20.21 0.74 19.62
N LEU A 473 -18.92 1.01 19.81
CA LEU A 473 -18.30 2.32 19.61
C LEU A 473 -17.05 2.17 18.73
N ARG A 474 -17.01 2.83 17.57
CA ARG A 474 -15.93 2.71 16.58
C ARG A 474 -15.32 4.07 16.28
N ASN A 475 -14.03 4.10 15.93
CA ASN A 475 -13.40 5.24 15.29
C ASN A 475 -13.11 4.86 13.83
N TRP A 476 -13.66 5.60 12.88
CA TRP A 476 -13.49 5.34 11.45
C TRP A 476 -13.27 6.66 10.70
N SER A 477 -12.18 6.74 9.94
CA SER A 477 -11.77 7.92 9.17
C SER A 477 -11.71 9.23 9.97
N GLY A 478 -11.39 9.16 11.28
CA GLY A 478 -11.29 10.31 12.16
C GLY A 478 -12.60 10.72 12.86
N SER A 479 -13.71 10.04 12.57
CA SER A 479 -15.02 10.23 13.20
C SER A 479 -15.41 9.06 14.10
N TYR A 480 -16.15 9.34 15.17
CA TYR A 480 -16.64 8.32 16.09
C TYR A 480 -18.06 7.89 15.74
N TRP A 481 -18.33 6.59 15.81
CA TRP A 481 -19.61 6.00 15.46
C TRP A 481 -20.09 5.10 16.58
N LYS A 482 -21.30 5.34 17.11
CA LYS A 482 -21.88 4.56 18.20
C LYS A 482 -23.17 3.88 17.80
N TRP A 483 -23.32 2.61 18.18
CA TRP A 483 -24.52 1.82 17.95
C TRP A 483 -25.64 2.29 18.89
N LEU A 484 -26.66 2.92 18.31
CA LEU A 484 -27.84 3.43 19.03
C LEU A 484 -29.10 2.96 18.32
N GLY A 485 -29.92 2.16 19.00
CA GLY A 485 -31.25 1.79 18.51
C GLY A 485 -31.26 1.03 17.17
N GLY A 486 -30.22 0.23 16.89
CA GLY A 486 -30.17 -0.62 15.69
C GLY A 486 -29.36 -0.05 14.52
N ARG A 487 -28.66 1.07 14.70
CA ARG A 487 -27.73 1.63 13.70
C ARG A 487 -26.53 2.31 14.34
N TYR A 488 -25.44 2.45 13.59
CA TYR A 488 -24.36 3.35 13.97
C TYR A 488 -24.78 4.80 13.67
N VAL A 489 -24.61 5.65 14.66
CA VAL A 489 -24.81 7.11 14.56
C VAL A 489 -23.46 7.75 14.82
N GLU A 490 -23.08 8.72 14.00
CA GLU A 490 -21.88 9.51 14.25
C GLU A 490 -22.06 10.30 15.55
N ILE A 491 -21.07 10.24 16.42
CA ILE A 491 -21.04 10.98 17.68
C ILE A 491 -19.77 11.81 17.75
N THR A 492 -19.82 12.88 18.53
CA THR A 492 -18.67 13.78 18.65
C THR A 492 -17.60 13.18 19.57
N LYS A 493 -16.37 13.70 19.46
CA LYS A 493 -15.29 13.34 20.38
C LYS A 493 -15.63 13.74 21.84
N GLU A 494 -16.46 14.76 22.01
CA GLU A 494 -16.99 15.23 23.29
C GLU A 494 -17.98 14.23 23.90
N ASP A 495 -18.80 13.58 23.09
CA ASP A 495 -19.72 12.53 23.55
C ASP A 495 -18.96 11.31 24.08
N VAL A 496 -17.91 10.88 23.35
CA VAL A 496 -17.01 9.80 23.79
C VAL A 496 -16.30 10.15 25.09
N LYS A 497 -15.81 11.39 25.22
CA LYS A 497 -15.25 11.89 26.50
C LYS A 497 -16.28 11.83 27.61
N GLY A 498 -17.53 12.20 27.34
CA GLY A 498 -18.62 12.17 28.32
C GLY A 498 -18.99 10.76 28.77
N ASP A 499 -18.97 9.78 27.87
CA ASP A 499 -19.16 8.36 28.18
C ASP A 499 -17.98 7.79 28.99
N LEU A 500 -16.74 8.12 28.60
CA LEU A 500 -15.53 7.72 29.32
C LEU A 500 -15.51 8.28 30.75
N VAL A 501 -15.85 9.56 30.94
CA VAL A 501 -15.95 10.16 32.29
C VAL A 501 -17.01 9.47 33.14
N ARG A 502 -18.16 9.09 32.56
CA ARG A 502 -19.20 8.34 33.26
C ARG A 502 -18.74 6.93 33.64
N PHE A 503 -18.03 6.24 32.73
CA PHE A 503 -17.41 4.94 33.00
C PHE A 503 -16.40 5.03 34.15
N LEU A 504 -15.45 5.97 34.06
CA LEU A 504 -14.42 6.17 35.08
C LEU A 504 -15.02 6.49 36.45
N ARG A 505 -16.04 7.35 36.49
CA ARG A 505 -16.78 7.63 37.73
C ARG A 505 -17.44 6.36 38.26
N ARG A 506 -18.18 5.59 37.45
CA ARG A 506 -18.87 4.38 37.95
C ARG A 506 -17.92 3.27 38.41
N ARG A 507 -16.74 3.16 37.82
CA ARG A 507 -15.81 2.04 38.04
C ARG A 507 -14.77 2.30 39.13
N TYR A 508 -14.42 3.56 39.37
CA TYR A 508 -13.29 3.97 40.21
C TYR A 508 -13.63 5.08 41.23
N SER A 509 -14.92 5.42 41.42
CA SER A 509 -15.37 6.35 42.49
C SER A 509 -15.66 5.65 43.81
#